data_AF-A0A4P5PEE1-F1
#
_entry.id   AF-A0A4P5PEE1-F1
#
_cell.length_a   1.000
_cell.length_b   1.000
_cell.length_c   1.000
_cell.angle_alpha   90.00
_cell.angle_beta   90.00
_cell.angle_gamma   90.00
#
_symmetry.space_group_name_H-M   'P 1'
#
loop_
_entity.id
_entity.type
_entity.pdbx_description
1 polymer ?
#
loop_
_entity_poly.entity_id
_entity_poly.type
_entity_poly.pdbx_seq_one_letter_code
_entity_poly.pdbx_strand_id
1 'polypeptide(L)'
;MQFNEFCTSRGRPTEASVLENLDSLKGKNIQYYVIDAGWYANQHGWEKSHEDWQFNHEQFPNGLKTVIEEIKKNNMVPGIWFEI
;
A
#
# COMPACT_ATOMS: atom_id res chain seq x y z
N MET A 1 3.54 -16.68 -1.69
CA MET A 1 4.01 -15.97 -0.46
C MET A 1 3.64 -14.51 -0.58
N GLN A 2 3.13 -13.89 0.48
CA GLN A 2 2.72 -12.49 0.48
C GLN A 2 3.63 -11.65 1.37
N PHE A 3 3.81 -10.39 0.99
CA PHE A 3 4.26 -9.32 1.87
C PHE A 3 3.07 -8.42 2.15
N ASN A 4 2.81 -8.18 3.43
CA ASN A 4 1.81 -7.22 3.89
C ASN A 4 2.57 -6.07 4.54
N GLU A 5 2.34 -4.85 4.06
CA GLU A 5 3.14 -3.70 4.44
C GLU A 5 2.78 -3.12 5.82
N PHE A 6 1.70 -3.57 6.47
CA PHE A 6 1.21 -3.00 7.73
C PHE A 6 2.29 -2.87 8.80
N CYS A 7 3.16 -3.87 8.97
CA CYS A 7 4.24 -3.82 9.95
C CYS A 7 5.32 -2.77 9.64
N THR A 8 5.41 -2.33 8.38
CA THR A 8 6.32 -1.28 7.93
C THR A 8 5.71 0.12 8.04
N SER A 9 4.44 0.31 7.69
CA SER A 9 3.80 1.63 7.71
C SER A 9 2.99 1.95 8.97
N ARG A 10 2.54 0.91 9.69
CA ARG A 10 1.59 1.00 10.82
C ARG A 10 0.31 1.77 10.47
N GLY A 11 -0.26 1.45 9.31
CA GLY A 11 -1.52 2.04 8.84
C GLY A 11 -1.38 3.41 8.19
N ARG A 12 -0.17 3.74 7.71
CA ARG A 12 0.09 4.98 6.95
C ARG A 12 0.94 4.69 5.70
N PRO A 13 0.48 3.83 4.79
CA PRO A 13 1.22 3.56 3.56
C PRO A 13 1.31 4.82 2.71
N THR A 14 2.50 5.08 2.16
CA THR A 14 2.72 6.13 1.15
C THR A 14 3.29 5.50 -0.11
N GLU A 15 3.13 6.17 -1.25
CA GLU A 15 3.79 5.78 -2.51
C GLU A 15 5.29 5.55 -2.28
N ALA A 16 5.98 6.45 -1.59
CA ALA A 16 7.40 6.32 -1.28
C ALA A 16 7.74 5.05 -0.47
N SER A 17 6.95 4.75 0.58
CA SER A 17 7.16 3.54 1.38
C SER A 17 6.93 2.26 0.58
N VAL A 18 5.99 2.26 -0.37
CA VAL A 18 5.78 1.10 -1.25
C VAL A 18 7.00 0.89 -2.14
N LEU A 19 7.56 1.94 -2.73
CA LEU A 19 8.77 1.86 -3.55
C LEU A 19 9.98 1.33 -2.76
N GLU A 20 10.18 1.82 -1.54
CA GLU A 20 11.26 1.36 -0.65
C GLU A 20 11.11 -0.12 -0.28
N ASN A 21 9.89 -0.54 0.04
CA ASN A 21 9.58 -1.93 0.31
C ASN A 21 9.84 -2.80 -0.94
N LEU A 22 9.39 -2.38 -2.13
CA LEU A 22 9.63 -3.12 -3.37
C LEU A 22 11.13 -3.32 -3.64
N ASP A 23 11.95 -2.29 -3.42
CA ASP A 23 13.40 -2.40 -3.54
C ASP A 23 13.99 -3.43 -2.55
N SER A 24 13.56 -3.36 -1.29
CA SER A 24 13.98 -4.28 -0.23
C SER A 24 13.56 -5.73 -0.48
N LEU A 25 12.49 -5.96 -1.24
CA LEU A 25 11.96 -7.27 -1.55
C LEU A 25 12.57 -7.89 -2.82
N LYS A 26 13.39 -7.15 -3.59
CA LYS A 26 14.04 -7.68 -4.79
C LYS A 26 14.83 -8.96 -4.49
N GLY A 27 14.70 -9.93 -5.40
CA GLY A 27 15.36 -11.24 -5.27
C GLY A 27 14.76 -12.17 -4.21
N LYS A 28 13.73 -11.73 -3.47
CA LYS A 28 12.98 -12.61 -2.56
C LYS A 28 11.82 -13.28 -3.30
N ASN A 29 11.45 -14.50 -2.88
CA ASN A 29 10.34 -15.25 -3.48
C ASN A 29 8.98 -14.78 -2.94
N ILE A 30 8.61 -13.53 -3.23
CA ILE A 30 7.32 -12.92 -2.84
C ILE A 30 6.48 -12.72 -4.09
N GLN A 31 5.23 -13.16 -4.03
CA GLN A 31 4.29 -13.13 -5.14
C GLN A 31 3.25 -12.02 -5.00
N TYR A 32 2.89 -11.64 -3.78
CA TYR A 32 1.85 -10.64 -3.52
C TYR A 32 2.41 -9.52 -2.66
N TYR A 33 2.08 -8.28 -3.03
CA TYR A 33 2.30 -7.09 -2.22
C TYR A 33 0.94 -6.54 -1.80
N VAL A 34 0.63 -6.59 -0.51
CA VAL A 34 -0.63 -6.10 0.04
C VAL A 34 -0.38 -4.73 0.67
N ILE A 35 -1.07 -3.71 0.15
CA ILE A 35 -1.24 -2.42 0.81
C ILE A 35 -2.35 -2.61 1.85
N ASP A 36 -2.00 -2.50 3.11
CA ASP A 36 -2.91 -2.78 4.21
C ASP A 36 -3.65 -1.50 4.63
N ALA A 37 -4.12 -1.42 5.87
CA ALA A 37 -4.94 -0.33 6.37
C ALA A 37 -4.34 1.06 6.10
N GLY A 38 -5.24 2.03 5.95
CA GLY A 38 -4.89 3.44 5.91
C GLY A 38 -4.47 4.01 4.56
N TRP A 39 -4.59 3.26 3.45
CA TRP A 39 -4.48 3.84 2.11
C TRP A 39 -5.53 4.94 1.82
N TYR A 40 -6.63 4.92 2.58
CA TYR A 40 -7.73 5.87 2.58
C TYR A 40 -7.72 6.83 3.78
N ALA A 41 -6.72 6.74 4.66
CA ALA A 41 -6.73 7.47 5.93
C ALA A 41 -6.79 8.98 5.71
N ASN A 42 -7.64 9.67 6.47
CA ASN A 42 -7.62 11.12 6.55
C ASN A 42 -6.79 11.59 7.76
N GLN A 43 -6.84 12.88 8.07
CA GLN A 43 -6.13 13.51 9.20
C GLN A 43 -6.45 12.92 10.58
N HIS A 44 -7.53 12.13 10.72
CA HIS A 44 -7.96 11.52 11.98
C HIS A 44 -7.41 10.10 12.20
N GLY A 45 -6.59 9.58 11.28
CA GLY A 45 -6.04 8.22 11.33
C GLY A 45 -6.93 7.19 10.66
N TRP A 46 -6.35 6.07 10.24
CA TRP A 46 -7.05 5.04 9.48
C TRP A 46 -8.16 4.36 10.30
N GLU A 47 -7.96 4.23 11.62
CA GLU A 47 -8.89 3.59 12.55
C GLU A 47 -10.21 4.37 12.72
N LYS A 48 -10.26 5.61 12.24
CA LYS A 48 -11.43 6.50 12.33
C LYS A 48 -11.91 7.00 10.97
N SER A 49 -11.28 6.54 9.89
CA SER A 49 -11.58 6.96 8.51
C SER A 49 -12.35 5.90 7.72
N HIS A 50 -12.92 4.91 8.40
CA HIS A 50 -13.74 3.87 7.76
C HIS A 50 -14.89 4.50 6.98
N GLU A 51 -15.33 3.83 5.91
CA GLU A 51 -16.44 4.21 5.01
C GLU A 51 -16.09 5.13 3.83
N ASP A 52 -15.03 5.93 3.90
CA ASP A 52 -14.56 6.74 2.76
C ASP A 52 -13.43 6.02 2.01
N TRP A 53 -13.80 5.11 1.10
CA TRP A 53 -12.87 4.28 0.32
C TRP A 53 -12.21 5.04 -0.86
N GLN A 54 -11.87 6.30 -0.65
CA GLN A 54 -11.07 7.09 -1.58
C GLN A 54 -9.62 7.12 -1.09
N PHE A 55 -8.68 6.98 -2.01
CA PHE A 55 -7.27 7.02 -1.64
C PHE A 55 -6.87 8.43 -1.19
N ASN A 56 -5.97 8.51 -0.23
CA ASN A 56 -5.44 9.80 0.22
C ASN A 56 -4.41 10.34 -0.80
N HIS A 57 -4.71 11.49 -1.42
CA HIS A 57 -3.82 12.16 -2.39
C HIS A 57 -2.47 12.62 -1.80
N GLU A 58 -2.39 12.90 -0.49
CA GLU A 58 -1.13 13.22 0.16
C GLU A 58 -0.23 11.98 0.31
N GLN A 59 -0.84 10.81 0.53
CA GLN A 59 -0.13 9.53 0.61
C GLN A 59 0.25 8.98 -0.77
N PHE A 60 -0.62 9.21 -1.76
CA PHE A 60 -0.50 8.74 -3.14
C PHE A 60 -0.67 9.91 -4.12
N PRO A 61 0.32 10.81 -4.22
CA PRO A 61 0.22 12.00 -5.07
C PRO A 61 0.05 11.67 -6.55
N ASN A 62 0.58 10.53 -7.00
CA ASN A 62 0.41 10.05 -8.37
C ASN A 62 -0.71 9.01 -8.52
N GLY A 63 -1.54 8.85 -7.46
CA GLY A 63 -2.63 7.90 -7.38
C GLY A 63 -2.20 6.44 -7.26
N LEU A 64 -3.13 5.58 -6.83
CA LEU A 64 -2.87 4.15 -6.64
C LEU A 64 -2.48 3.42 -7.93
N LYS A 65 -2.89 3.92 -9.10
CA LYS A 65 -2.53 3.32 -10.39
C LYS A 65 -1.02 3.26 -10.58
N THR A 66 -0.30 4.32 -10.22
CA THR A 66 1.16 4.38 -10.35
C THR A 66 1.83 3.35 -9.45
N VAL A 67 1.35 3.20 -8.22
CA VAL A 67 1.81 2.20 -7.26
C VAL A 67 1.56 0.77 -7.76
N ILE A 68 0.34 0.50 -8.26
CA ILE A 68 -0.06 -0.79 -8.82
C ILE A 68 0.87 -1.20 -9.98
N GLU A 69 1.17 -0.28 -10.88
CA GLU A 69 2.07 -0.57 -12.00
C GLU A 69 3.50 -0.85 -11.53
N GLU A 70 3.97 -0.17 -10.49
CA GLU A 70 5.31 -0.43 -9.95
C GLU A 70 5.41 -1.78 -9.23
N ILE A 71 4.37 -2.18 -8.51
CA ILE A 71 4.28 -3.53 -7.92
C ILE A 71 4.36 -4.60 -9.03
N LYS A 72 3.62 -4.41 -10.13
CA LYS A 72 3.64 -5.34 -11.28
C LYS A 72 5.00 -5.39 -11.97
N LYS A 73 5.70 -4.26 -12.14
CA LYS A 73 7.06 -4.22 -12.72
C LYS A 73 8.06 -5.03 -11.90
N ASN A 74 7.84 -5.18 -10.60
CA ASN A 74 8.64 -6.01 -9.70
C ASN A 74 8.16 -7.48 -9.66
N ASN A 75 7.36 -7.92 -10.64
CA ASN A 75 6.81 -9.28 -10.77
C ASN A 75 5.94 -9.72 -9.58
N MET A 76 5.28 -8.77 -8.91
CA MET A 76 4.35 -9.04 -7.81
C MET A 76 2.91 -8.70 -8.22
N VAL A 77 1.95 -9.38 -7.58
CA VAL A 77 0.52 -9.12 -7.71
C VAL A 77 0.11 -8.12 -6.61
N PRO A 78 -0.48 -6.97 -6.96
CA PRO A 78 -0.95 -6.00 -5.98
C PRO A 78 -2.24 -6.48 -5.29
N GLY A 79 -2.28 -6.33 -3.98
CA GLY A 79 -3.47 -6.51 -3.14
C GLY A 79 -3.75 -5.26 -2.32
N ILE A 80 -5.00 -5.08 -1.91
CA ILE A 80 -5.46 -3.95 -1.12
C ILE A 80 -6.45 -4.44 -0.06
N TRP A 81 -6.40 -3.86 1.13
CA TRP A 81 -7.26 -4.22 2.26
C TRP A 81 -8.49 -3.30 2.39
N PHE A 82 -9.60 -3.86 2.88
CA PHE A 82 -10.86 -3.17 3.19
C PHE A 82 -11.45 -3.74 4.50
N GLU A 83 -12.22 -2.94 5.23
CA GLU A 83 -12.99 -3.34 6.43
C GLU A 83 -14.43 -2.83 6.32
N ILE A 84 -15.38 -3.76 6.09
CA ILE A 84 -16.79 -3.49 5.76
C ILE A 84 -17.69 -4.14 6.80
#